data_AF-A0A7S1J6Q8-F1
#
_entry.id   AF-A0A7S1J6Q8-F1
#
_cell.length_a   1.000
_cell.length_b   1.000
_cell.length_c   1.000
_cell.angle_alpha   90.00
_cell.angle_beta   90.00
_cell.angle_gamma   90.00
#
_symmetry.space_group_name_H-M   'P 1'
#
loop_
_entity.id
_entity.type
_entity.pdbx_description
1 polymer ?
#
loop_
_entity_poly.entity_id
_entity_poly.type
_entity_poly.pdbx_seq_one_letter_code
_entity_poly.pdbx_strand_id
1 'polypeptide(L)'
;FFETMNYCVLCLLLVSMLKSCVLCSLLNPLSHNVKHKKAGKMNCNGAYMCGLLTLEGGEGHGMYHHPKPSVHGIWPEVPPYGNSPCVKPSGSTAAPTYAAACYPNQLNFQTHEWNKHGICAGVKDCYDFAAQVCNISTVPLKIMKSVGENFKKQVSALEAQKYPIVTVDHEEDQIELAVCASKDGRWQITHPESFGTICAP
;
A
#
# COMPACT_ATOMS: atom_id res chain seq x y z
N PHE A 1 -13.13 77.72 -23.76
CA PHE A 1 -13.31 76.53 -24.60
C PHE A 1 -13.53 75.34 -23.66
N PHE A 2 -14.62 74.60 -23.90
CA PHE A 2 -15.06 73.33 -23.28
C PHE A 2 -13.87 72.35 -23.07
N GLU A 3 -13.78 71.41 -22.11
CA GLU A 3 -14.72 70.47 -21.46
C GLU A 3 -13.99 69.89 -20.18
N THR A 4 -14.59 69.82 -18.98
CA THR A 4 -15.19 68.64 -18.27
C THR A 4 -14.39 67.32 -18.36
N MET A 5 -14.27 66.41 -17.40
CA MET A 5 -14.73 66.17 -16.02
C MET A 5 -14.13 64.78 -15.62
N ASN A 6 -13.71 64.56 -14.37
CA ASN A 6 -14.15 63.44 -13.48
C ASN A 6 -13.15 62.97 -12.40
N TYR A 7 -13.55 63.25 -11.14
CA TYR A 7 -13.48 62.48 -9.87
C TYR A 7 -12.10 61.93 -9.42
N CYS A 8 -11.42 62.45 -8.38
CA CYS A 8 -11.83 62.73 -6.98
C CYS A 8 -12.48 61.48 -6.35
N VAL A 9 -11.97 60.81 -5.31
CA VAL A 9 -11.56 61.36 -4.02
C VAL A 9 -10.61 60.36 -3.35
N LEU A 10 -9.38 60.80 -3.14
CA LEU A 10 -8.47 60.30 -2.11
C LEU A 10 -8.85 61.05 -0.83
N CYS A 11 -9.40 60.40 0.19
CA CYS A 11 -9.47 61.03 1.51
C CYS A 11 -9.61 59.98 2.60
N LEU A 12 -8.53 59.84 3.37
CA LEU A 12 -8.51 59.77 4.83
C LEU A 12 -9.50 58.80 5.48
N LEU A 13 -8.97 57.79 6.17
CA LEU A 13 -9.03 57.77 7.63
C LEU A 13 -8.14 56.65 8.19
N LEU A 14 -7.10 57.12 8.86
CA LEU A 14 -6.17 56.38 9.69
C LEU A 14 -6.69 56.47 11.13
N VAL A 15 -6.61 55.35 11.86
CA VAL A 15 -6.50 55.22 13.33
C VAL A 15 -7.78 55.05 14.18
N SER A 16 -7.75 53.92 14.88
CA SER A 16 -8.39 53.53 16.16
C SER A 16 -9.78 52.89 16.10
N MET A 17 -9.86 51.60 16.41
CA MET A 17 -9.99 51.15 17.79
C MET A 17 -9.75 49.64 17.90
N LEU A 18 -8.78 49.29 18.75
CA LEU A 18 -8.63 48.00 19.40
C LEU A 18 -9.92 47.66 20.16
N LYS A 19 -10.48 46.46 19.94
CA LYS A 19 -11.11 45.66 21.01
C LYS A 19 -11.32 44.22 20.56
N SER A 20 -10.71 43.35 21.36
CA SER A 20 -10.62 41.90 21.29
C SER A 20 -11.94 41.13 21.24
N CYS A 21 -11.94 40.03 20.50
CA CYS A 21 -12.50 38.71 20.83
C CYS A 21 -11.87 37.75 19.79
N VAL A 22 -10.79 37.01 20.09
CA VAL A 22 -10.73 35.75 20.86
C VAL A 22 -11.97 34.87 20.62
N LEU A 23 -11.71 33.62 20.22
CA LEU A 23 -12.64 32.54 19.82
C LEU A 23 -13.15 32.70 18.37
N CYS A 24 -12.72 31.89 17.40
CA CYS A 24 -12.85 30.45 17.42
C CYS A 24 -11.77 29.78 16.57
N SER A 25 -10.61 29.52 17.17
CA SER A 25 -9.61 28.57 16.70
C SER A 25 -10.10 27.15 16.97
N LEU A 26 -11.18 26.71 16.31
CA LEU A 26 -11.72 25.35 16.43
C LEU A 26 -12.37 24.90 15.12
N LEU A 27 -11.57 24.71 14.08
CA LEU A 27 -11.88 23.69 13.08
C LEU A 27 -10.83 22.60 13.25
N ASN A 28 -11.25 21.59 14.01
CA ASN A 28 -10.50 20.39 14.34
C ASN A 28 -9.76 19.86 13.11
N PRO A 29 -8.46 19.53 13.21
CA PRO A 29 -7.97 18.46 12.37
C PRO A 29 -8.83 17.25 12.72
N LEU A 30 -9.58 16.72 11.75
CA LEU A 30 -10.11 15.37 11.83
C LEU A 30 -8.89 14.46 11.88
N SER A 31 -8.31 14.32 13.08
CA SER A 31 -7.44 13.23 13.45
C SER A 31 -8.26 11.98 13.20
N HIS A 32 -8.06 11.39 12.03
CA HIS A 32 -8.53 10.05 11.75
C HIS A 32 -7.78 9.19 12.75
N ASN A 33 -8.45 8.90 13.86
CA ASN A 33 -8.07 7.89 14.83
C ASN A 33 -8.11 6.57 14.07
N VAL A 34 -7.04 6.27 13.33
CA VAL A 34 -6.79 4.93 12.80
C VAL A 34 -6.48 4.09 14.02
N LYS A 35 -7.54 3.55 14.64
CA LYS A 35 -7.40 2.52 15.65
C LYS A 35 -6.66 1.37 14.98
N HIS A 36 -5.48 1.03 15.49
CA HIS A 36 -4.76 -0.19 15.12
C HIS A 36 -5.64 -1.40 15.43
N LYS A 37 -6.46 -1.80 14.46
CA LYS A 37 -7.17 -3.05 14.50
C LYS A 37 -6.15 -4.06 13.99
N LYS A 38 -5.71 -4.98 14.87
CA LYS A 38 -5.05 -6.20 14.41
C LYS A 38 -5.91 -6.75 13.27
N ALA A 39 -5.33 -6.95 12.09
CA ALA A 39 -6.06 -7.48 10.96
C ALA A 39 -6.83 -8.72 11.43
N GLY A 40 -8.16 -8.69 11.30
CA GLY A 40 -8.94 -9.90 11.50
C GLY A 40 -8.49 -10.93 10.48
N LYS A 41 -8.73 -12.22 10.75
CA LYS A 41 -8.37 -13.27 9.79
C LYS A 41 -8.93 -12.96 8.40
N MET A 42 -8.12 -13.03 7.34
CA MET A 42 -8.62 -12.73 6.00
C MET A 42 -9.62 -13.78 5.53
N ASN A 43 -10.74 -13.34 4.98
CA ASN A 43 -11.72 -14.18 4.31
C ASN A 43 -11.64 -13.97 2.80
N CYS A 44 -11.39 -15.04 2.04
CA CYS A 44 -11.28 -14.99 0.59
C CYS A 44 -12.61 -14.70 -0.13
N ASN A 45 -13.76 -14.65 0.55
CA ASN A 45 -15.04 -14.18 -0.02
C ASN A 45 -15.38 -14.79 -1.39
N GLY A 46 -15.10 -16.08 -1.57
CA GLY A 46 -15.36 -16.80 -2.82
C GLY A 46 -14.23 -16.78 -3.85
N ALA A 47 -13.10 -16.11 -3.61
CA ALA A 47 -11.90 -16.33 -4.41
C ALA A 47 -11.29 -17.73 -4.17
N TYR A 48 -10.59 -18.27 -5.16
CA TYR A 48 -9.83 -19.51 -5.01
C TYR A 48 -8.69 -19.38 -3.99
N MET A 49 -7.91 -18.29 -4.07
CA MET A 49 -6.91 -17.90 -3.08
C MET A 49 -7.00 -16.39 -2.81
N CYS A 50 -6.66 -15.99 -1.59
CA CYS A 50 -6.48 -14.61 -1.20
C CYS A 50 -5.25 -14.42 -0.33
N GLY A 51 -4.79 -13.18 -0.23
CA GLY A 51 -3.58 -12.85 0.51
C GLY A 51 -3.31 -11.36 0.57
N LEU A 52 -2.10 -11.03 0.97
CA LEU A 52 -1.58 -9.67 1.07
C LEU A 52 -0.38 -9.51 0.14
N LEU A 53 -0.36 -8.43 -0.63
CA LEU A 53 0.88 -7.89 -1.19
C LEU A 53 1.45 -6.90 -0.19
N THR A 54 2.62 -7.21 0.34
CA THR A 54 3.29 -6.42 1.37
C THR A 54 4.40 -5.59 0.73
N LEU A 55 4.35 -4.28 0.97
CA LEU A 55 5.30 -3.29 0.47
C LEU A 55 5.94 -2.55 1.64
N GLU A 56 7.25 -2.35 1.60
CA GLU A 56 7.98 -1.64 2.65
C GLU A 56 8.18 -0.18 2.25
N GLY A 57 7.96 0.74 3.19
CA GLY A 57 8.18 2.17 2.98
C GLY A 57 9.65 2.59 3.05
N GLY A 58 10.46 1.83 3.80
CA GLY A 58 11.90 2.03 3.99
C GLY A 58 12.31 2.78 5.25
N GLU A 59 11.35 3.33 6.01
CA GLU A 59 11.60 4.02 7.28
C GLU A 59 11.67 3.07 8.50
N GLY A 60 11.38 1.77 8.31
CA GLY A 60 11.37 0.75 9.37
C GLY A 60 12.75 0.45 9.96
N HIS A 61 12.84 -0.57 10.82
CA HIS A 61 14.07 -0.89 11.55
C HIS A 61 14.84 -2.06 10.90
N GLY A 62 16.17 -2.11 11.13
CA GLY A 62 16.99 -3.26 10.71
C GLY A 62 16.90 -3.56 9.21
N MET A 63 16.37 -4.73 8.85
CA MET A 63 16.24 -5.16 7.44
C MET A 63 15.15 -4.39 6.67
N TYR A 64 14.23 -3.73 7.38
CA TYR A 64 13.17 -2.90 6.82
C TYR A 64 13.61 -1.45 6.58
N HIS A 65 14.82 -1.08 7.02
CA HIS A 65 15.40 0.23 6.77
C HIS A 65 16.12 0.26 5.43
N HIS A 66 15.60 1.02 4.47
CA HIS A 66 16.22 1.20 3.16
C HIS A 66 15.77 2.51 2.49
N PRO A 67 16.59 3.09 1.59
CA PRO A 67 16.36 4.45 1.09
C PRO A 67 15.18 4.58 0.11
N LYS A 68 14.50 3.50 -0.26
CA LYS A 68 13.45 3.55 -1.30
C LYS A 68 12.40 2.48 -1.05
N PRO A 69 11.10 2.80 -1.20
CA PRO A 69 10.05 1.80 -1.16
C PRO A 69 10.37 0.55 -1.96
N SER A 70 10.21 -0.60 -1.32
CA SER A 70 10.66 -1.89 -1.83
C SER A 70 9.54 -2.94 -1.71
N VAL A 71 9.71 -4.05 -2.40
CA VAL A 71 8.80 -5.19 -2.26
C VAL A 71 9.21 -6.03 -1.06
N HIS A 72 8.25 -6.44 -0.25
CA HIS A 72 8.43 -7.51 0.72
C HIS A 72 8.04 -8.84 0.06
N GLY A 73 6.77 -8.99 -0.33
CA GLY A 73 6.30 -10.23 -0.95
C GLY A 73 4.78 -10.31 -1.11
N ILE A 74 4.31 -11.47 -1.60
CA ILE A 74 2.91 -11.86 -1.53
C ILE A 74 2.77 -12.95 -0.47
N TRP A 75 1.85 -12.75 0.45
CA TRP A 75 1.58 -13.66 1.55
C TRP A 75 0.17 -14.23 1.40
N PRO A 76 0.03 -15.47 0.88
CA PRO A 76 -1.25 -16.16 0.90
C PRO A 76 -1.73 -16.26 2.36
N GLU A 77 -2.95 -15.80 2.62
CA GLU A 77 -3.55 -15.77 3.95
C GLU A 77 -4.10 -17.17 4.31
N VAL A 78 -3.19 -18.14 4.38
CA VAL A 78 -3.47 -19.53 4.79
C VAL A 78 -3.74 -19.60 6.30
N PRO A 79 -4.36 -20.67 6.82
CA PRO A 79 -4.52 -20.84 8.26
C PRO A 79 -3.16 -20.73 9.00
N PRO A 80 -3.10 -20.05 10.17
CA PRO A 80 -4.20 -19.48 10.93
C PRO A 80 -4.61 -18.04 10.54
N TYR A 81 -3.94 -17.42 9.56
CA TYR A 81 -4.06 -16.01 9.20
C TYR A 81 -5.32 -15.72 8.37
N GLY A 82 -5.75 -16.67 7.54
CA GLY A 82 -7.02 -16.58 6.83
C GLY A 82 -7.62 -17.95 6.50
N ASN A 83 -8.45 -17.99 5.47
CA ASN A 83 -9.05 -19.21 4.93
C ASN A 83 -8.59 -19.55 3.50
N SER A 84 -7.52 -18.91 3.01
CA SER A 84 -6.90 -19.26 1.73
C SER A 84 -6.34 -20.69 1.80
N PRO A 85 -6.54 -21.55 0.80
CA PRO A 85 -5.87 -22.84 0.77
C PRO A 85 -4.36 -22.68 0.50
N CYS A 86 -3.54 -23.56 1.08
CA CYS A 86 -2.16 -23.69 0.62
C CYS A 86 -2.15 -24.54 -0.66
N VAL A 87 -1.94 -23.88 -1.81
CA VAL A 87 -1.84 -24.55 -3.11
C VAL A 87 -0.37 -24.66 -3.48
N LYS A 88 0.13 -25.90 -3.56
CA LYS A 88 1.54 -26.17 -3.88
C LYS A 88 1.88 -25.75 -5.32
N PRO A 89 3.17 -25.50 -5.61
CA PRO A 89 3.57 -25.17 -6.96
C PRO A 89 3.27 -26.30 -7.93
N SER A 90 2.79 -25.97 -9.13
CA SER A 90 2.45 -26.99 -10.14
C SER A 90 3.69 -27.61 -10.81
N GLY A 91 4.84 -26.96 -10.68
CA GLY A 91 6.13 -27.39 -11.22
C GLY A 91 7.13 -27.70 -10.11
N SER A 92 8.19 -26.88 -10.01
CA SER A 92 9.29 -27.10 -9.07
C SER A 92 9.04 -26.44 -7.72
N THR A 93 9.43 -27.11 -6.63
CA THR A 93 9.50 -26.53 -5.28
C THR A 93 10.90 -26.05 -4.91
N ALA A 94 11.87 -26.14 -5.82
CA ALA A 94 13.25 -25.74 -5.55
C ALA A 94 13.36 -24.24 -5.26
N ALA A 95 14.30 -23.90 -4.38
CA ALA A 95 14.63 -22.51 -4.08
C ALA A 95 15.14 -21.76 -5.33
N PRO A 96 14.96 -20.44 -5.42
CA PRO A 96 15.53 -19.66 -6.51
C PRO A 96 17.05 -19.72 -6.48
N THR A 97 17.68 -19.70 -7.65
CA THR A 97 19.15 -19.63 -7.78
C THR A 97 19.65 -18.22 -8.12
N TYR A 98 18.74 -17.28 -8.38
CA TYR A 98 19.06 -15.88 -8.63
C TYR A 98 17.93 -14.98 -8.09
N ALA A 99 18.30 -13.76 -7.71
CA ALA A 99 17.35 -12.76 -7.23
C ALA A 99 16.65 -12.08 -8.41
N ALA A 100 15.33 -11.94 -8.35
CA ALA A 100 14.57 -11.12 -9.27
C ALA A 100 14.80 -9.63 -8.97
N ALA A 101 14.84 -8.80 -10.02
CA ALA A 101 15.29 -7.42 -9.93
C ALA A 101 14.45 -6.50 -9.03
N CYS A 102 13.19 -6.84 -8.74
CA CYS A 102 12.35 -6.04 -7.84
C CYS A 102 12.68 -6.26 -6.36
N TYR A 103 13.21 -7.43 -6.01
CA TYR A 103 13.84 -7.63 -4.71
C TYR A 103 15.15 -6.83 -4.70
N PRO A 104 15.56 -6.24 -3.57
CA PRO A 104 16.77 -5.41 -3.48
C PRO A 104 18.09 -6.19 -3.59
N ASN A 105 18.20 -7.10 -4.58
CA ASN A 105 19.29 -8.04 -4.87
C ASN A 105 19.68 -8.97 -3.70
N GLN A 106 18.69 -9.38 -2.91
CA GLN A 106 18.90 -10.28 -1.78
C GLN A 106 18.32 -11.67 -2.07
N LEU A 107 19.13 -12.57 -2.65
CA LEU A 107 18.72 -13.95 -2.93
C LEU A 107 18.20 -14.67 -1.67
N ASN A 108 18.83 -14.42 -0.52
CA ASN A 108 18.39 -14.97 0.76
C ASN A 108 16.99 -14.50 1.15
N PHE A 109 16.68 -13.22 0.90
CA PHE A 109 15.37 -12.65 1.19
C PHE A 109 14.29 -13.22 0.26
N GLN A 110 14.55 -13.27 -1.06
CA GLN A 110 13.61 -13.93 -1.98
C GLN A 110 13.44 -15.43 -1.64
N THR A 111 14.50 -16.09 -1.17
CA THR A 111 14.43 -17.49 -0.72
C THR A 111 13.55 -17.62 0.54
N HIS A 112 13.63 -16.68 1.47
CA HIS A 112 12.72 -16.60 2.62
C HIS A 112 11.26 -16.48 2.15
N GLU A 113 10.98 -15.51 1.29
CA GLU A 113 9.64 -15.26 0.74
C GLU A 113 9.09 -16.49 0.02
N TRP A 114 9.92 -17.14 -0.80
CA TRP A 114 9.55 -18.37 -1.48
C TRP A 114 9.19 -19.49 -0.50
N ASN A 115 10.10 -19.81 0.43
CA ASN A 115 9.93 -20.95 1.32
C ASN A 115 8.76 -20.78 2.29
N LYS A 116 8.53 -19.54 2.75
CA LYS A 116 7.51 -19.24 3.75
C LYS A 116 6.14 -18.96 3.14
N HIS A 117 6.11 -18.33 1.96
CA HIS A 117 4.87 -17.83 1.36
C HIS A 117 4.63 -18.40 -0.03
N GLY A 118 5.63 -18.36 -0.91
CA GLY A 118 5.50 -18.78 -2.31
C GLY A 118 5.14 -20.27 -2.51
N ILE A 119 5.59 -21.16 -1.61
CA ILE A 119 5.24 -22.59 -1.63
C ILE A 119 3.73 -22.85 -1.47
N CYS A 120 2.95 -21.89 -0.98
CA CYS A 120 1.49 -22.00 -0.85
C CYS A 120 0.72 -21.10 -1.84
N ALA A 121 1.40 -20.46 -2.78
CA ALA A 121 0.82 -19.41 -3.62
C ALA A 121 0.14 -19.91 -4.91
N GLY A 122 0.09 -21.23 -5.16
CA GLY A 122 -0.53 -21.81 -6.36
C GLY A 122 0.16 -21.47 -7.69
N VAL A 123 1.39 -20.96 -7.61
CA VAL A 123 2.23 -20.57 -8.76
C VAL A 123 2.93 -21.76 -9.40
N LYS A 124 3.59 -21.58 -10.54
CA LYS A 124 4.30 -22.68 -11.21
C LYS A 124 5.57 -23.11 -10.46
N ASP A 125 6.39 -22.13 -10.07
CA ASP A 125 7.69 -22.29 -9.42
C ASP A 125 8.14 -20.96 -8.78
N CYS A 126 9.33 -20.93 -8.20
CA CYS A 126 9.86 -19.75 -7.51
C CYS A 126 10.11 -18.54 -8.43
N TYR A 127 10.35 -18.75 -9.72
CA TYR A 127 10.55 -17.66 -10.68
C TYR A 127 9.21 -17.07 -11.11
N ASP A 128 8.21 -17.92 -11.32
CA ASP A 128 6.84 -17.47 -11.56
C ASP A 128 6.29 -16.67 -10.36
N PHE A 129 6.53 -17.13 -9.13
CA PHE A 129 6.20 -16.37 -7.92
C PHE A 129 6.84 -14.99 -7.92
N ALA A 130 8.16 -14.93 -8.08
CA ALA A 130 8.89 -13.66 -8.06
C ALA A 130 8.46 -12.72 -9.20
N ALA A 131 8.22 -13.25 -10.40
CA ALA A 131 7.74 -12.47 -11.53
C ALA A 131 6.36 -11.84 -11.25
N GLN A 132 5.45 -12.60 -10.64
CA GLN A 132 4.14 -12.06 -10.24
C GLN A 132 4.25 -10.99 -9.17
N VAL A 133 5.04 -11.23 -8.12
CA VAL A 133 5.34 -10.25 -7.06
C VAL A 133 5.88 -8.94 -7.67
N CYS A 134 6.87 -9.02 -8.55
CA CYS A 134 7.43 -7.86 -9.24
C CYS A 134 6.37 -7.14 -10.10
N ASN A 135 5.57 -7.88 -10.85
CA ASN A 135 4.56 -7.31 -11.74
C ASN A 135 3.51 -6.52 -10.96
N ILE A 136 2.90 -7.13 -9.94
CA ILE A 136 1.80 -6.47 -9.21
C ILE A 136 2.29 -5.33 -8.29
N SER A 137 3.54 -5.38 -7.82
CA SER A 137 4.14 -4.32 -7.00
C SER A 137 4.58 -3.08 -7.80
N THR A 138 4.73 -3.19 -9.13
CA THR A 138 5.32 -2.13 -9.96
C THR A 138 4.58 -0.79 -9.83
N VAL A 139 3.25 -0.80 -9.96
CA VAL A 139 2.44 0.42 -9.91
C VAL A 139 2.38 1.03 -8.49
N PRO A 140 2.02 0.29 -7.42
CA PRO A 140 1.98 0.87 -6.09
C PRO A 140 3.35 1.38 -5.63
N LEU A 141 4.44 0.66 -5.92
CA LEU A 141 5.79 1.14 -5.60
C LEU A 141 6.15 2.42 -6.34
N LYS A 142 5.70 2.59 -7.59
CA LYS A 142 5.90 3.85 -8.33
C LYS A 142 5.18 5.02 -7.64
N ILE A 143 3.97 4.80 -7.13
CA ILE A 143 3.20 5.81 -6.39
C ILE A 143 3.93 6.16 -5.09
N MET A 144 4.33 5.16 -4.28
CA MET A 144 5.08 5.39 -3.04
C MET A 144 6.36 6.18 -3.30
N LYS A 145 7.15 5.80 -4.31
CA LYS A 145 8.39 6.51 -4.69
C LYS A 145 8.16 7.96 -5.10
N SER A 146 6.99 8.28 -5.68
CA SER A 146 6.69 9.65 -6.15
C SER A 146 6.50 10.66 -5.01
N VAL A 147 6.23 10.20 -3.78
CA VAL A 147 6.01 11.04 -2.61
C VAL A 147 7.18 11.03 -1.61
N GLY A 148 8.27 10.34 -1.93
CA GLY A 148 9.50 10.26 -1.14
C GLY A 148 9.45 9.21 -0.01
N GLU A 149 10.39 9.29 0.92
CA GLU A 149 10.61 8.29 1.98
C GLU A 149 9.58 8.36 3.11
N ASN A 150 8.80 9.45 3.24
CA ASN A 150 7.86 9.59 4.35
C ASN A 150 6.70 8.59 4.25
N PHE A 151 6.66 7.62 5.16
CA PHE A 151 5.73 6.50 5.18
C PHE A 151 4.26 6.96 5.23
N LYS A 152 3.95 7.97 6.05
CA LYS A 152 2.60 8.53 6.12
C LYS A 152 2.13 9.10 4.78
N LYS A 153 3.01 9.78 4.03
CA LYS A 153 2.68 10.25 2.67
C LYS A 153 2.50 9.10 1.70
N GLN A 154 3.28 8.03 1.81
CA GLN A 154 3.16 6.85 0.96
C GLN A 154 1.80 6.15 1.16
N VAL A 155 1.39 5.95 2.43
CA VAL A 155 0.05 5.43 2.78
C VAL A 155 -1.04 6.31 2.17
N SER A 156 -1.02 7.61 2.44
CA SER A 156 -2.04 8.53 1.91
C SER A 156 -2.06 8.61 0.37
N ALA A 157 -0.91 8.42 -0.30
CA ALA A 157 -0.86 8.38 -1.75
C ALA A 157 -1.54 7.14 -2.34
N LEU A 158 -1.38 5.97 -1.72
CA LEU A 158 -2.08 4.74 -2.12
C LEU A 158 -3.58 4.81 -1.81
N GLU A 159 -3.96 5.36 -0.66
CA GLU A 159 -5.36 5.62 -0.30
C GLU A 159 -6.04 6.54 -1.31
N ALA A 160 -5.37 7.63 -1.71
CA ALA A 160 -5.89 8.57 -2.72
C ALA A 160 -6.12 7.91 -4.09
N GLN A 161 -5.38 6.84 -4.40
CA GLN A 161 -5.53 6.02 -5.60
C GLN A 161 -6.50 4.84 -5.39
N LYS A 162 -7.18 4.76 -4.25
CA LYS A 162 -8.16 3.72 -3.89
C LYS A 162 -7.58 2.30 -3.90
N TYR A 163 -6.31 2.14 -3.54
CA TYR A 163 -5.74 0.81 -3.32
C TYR A 163 -6.42 0.11 -2.14
N PRO A 164 -6.57 -1.24 -2.20
CA PRO A 164 -7.23 -2.02 -1.16
C PRO A 164 -6.30 -2.26 0.04
N ILE A 165 -5.95 -1.20 0.78
CA ILE A 165 -5.11 -1.34 1.98
C ILE A 165 -5.90 -2.08 3.06
N VAL A 166 -5.39 -3.24 3.48
CA VAL A 166 -5.97 -4.07 4.53
C VAL A 166 -5.37 -3.70 5.88
N THR A 167 -4.06 -3.46 5.93
CA THR A 167 -3.32 -3.13 7.15
C THR A 167 -2.12 -2.25 6.83
N VAL A 168 -1.77 -1.42 7.80
CA VAL A 168 -0.57 -0.59 7.80
C VAL A 168 0.18 -0.94 9.07
N ASP A 169 1.35 -1.57 8.91
CA ASP A 169 2.28 -1.84 9.98
C ASP A 169 3.16 -0.61 10.18
N HIS A 170 2.96 0.09 11.29
CA HIS A 170 3.72 1.29 11.64
C HIS A 170 4.99 0.97 12.45
N GLU A 171 5.21 -0.28 12.85
CA GLU A 171 6.43 -0.69 13.57
C GLU A 171 7.57 -0.95 12.57
N GLU A 172 7.25 -1.60 11.44
CA GLU A 172 8.19 -1.93 10.38
C GLU A 172 7.93 -1.19 9.05
N ASP A 173 7.02 -0.21 9.08
CA ASP A 173 6.63 0.62 7.94
C ASP A 173 6.24 -0.19 6.69
N GLN A 174 5.26 -1.09 6.86
CA GLN A 174 4.74 -1.94 5.79
C GLN A 174 3.29 -1.59 5.43
N ILE A 175 2.98 -1.59 4.15
CA ILE A 175 1.64 -1.42 3.61
C ILE A 175 1.19 -2.75 3.01
N GLU A 176 0.11 -3.30 3.53
CA GLU A 176 -0.44 -4.60 3.13
C GLU A 176 -1.70 -4.40 2.29
N LEU A 177 -1.59 -4.72 0.99
CA LEU A 177 -2.66 -4.57 0.01
C LEU A 177 -3.37 -5.90 -0.22
N ALA A 178 -4.70 -5.91 -0.26
CA ALA A 178 -5.45 -7.12 -0.57
C ALA A 178 -5.18 -7.60 -2.00
N VAL A 179 -4.89 -8.89 -2.13
CA VAL A 179 -4.71 -9.58 -3.40
C VAL A 179 -5.51 -10.89 -3.42
N CYS A 180 -5.87 -11.34 -4.61
CA CYS A 180 -6.44 -12.66 -4.81
C CYS A 180 -5.84 -13.33 -6.04
N ALA A 181 -6.01 -14.65 -6.13
CA ALA A 181 -5.67 -15.43 -7.31
C ALA A 181 -6.78 -16.42 -7.64
N SER A 182 -6.99 -16.62 -8.95
CA SER A 182 -7.87 -17.68 -9.46
C SER A 182 -7.16 -19.05 -9.42
N LYS A 183 -7.82 -20.10 -9.91
CA LYS A 183 -7.26 -21.47 -9.94
C LYS A 183 -5.98 -21.61 -10.77
N ASP A 184 -5.71 -20.68 -11.67
CA ASP A 184 -4.47 -20.60 -12.45
C ASP A 184 -3.27 -19.98 -11.70
N GLY A 185 -3.48 -19.59 -10.44
CA GLY A 185 -2.43 -19.03 -9.59
C GLY A 185 -1.93 -17.67 -10.05
N ARG A 186 -2.73 -16.91 -10.81
CA ARG A 186 -2.42 -15.53 -11.20
C ARG A 186 -2.92 -14.55 -10.15
N TRP A 187 -1.98 -13.93 -9.45
CA TRP A 187 -2.24 -12.96 -8.39
C TRP A 187 -2.52 -11.57 -8.96
N GLN A 188 -3.48 -10.88 -8.35
CA GLN A 188 -3.85 -9.52 -8.70
C GLN A 188 -4.34 -8.74 -7.49
N ILE A 189 -4.12 -7.43 -7.50
CA ILE A 189 -4.61 -6.50 -6.47
C ILE A 189 -6.08 -6.22 -6.72
N THR A 190 -6.91 -6.41 -5.70
CA THR A 190 -8.32 -6.01 -5.74
C THR A 190 -8.88 -5.91 -4.33
N HIS A 191 -9.99 -5.19 -4.17
CA HIS A 191 -10.68 -5.10 -2.91
C HIS A 191 -11.33 -6.44 -2.50
N PRO A 192 -11.36 -6.79 -1.19
CA PRO A 192 -11.91 -8.05 -0.70
C PRO A 192 -13.37 -8.34 -1.08
N GLU A 193 -14.19 -7.32 -1.27
CA GLU A 193 -15.58 -7.46 -1.75
C GLU A 193 -15.67 -7.95 -3.20
N SER A 194 -14.60 -7.82 -3.98
CA SER A 194 -14.55 -8.23 -5.38
C SER A 194 -13.87 -9.58 -5.61
N PHE A 195 -13.34 -10.21 -4.55
CA PHE A 195 -12.63 -11.50 -4.61
C PHE A 195 -13.43 -12.58 -5.33
N GLY A 196 -14.69 -12.82 -4.94
CA GLY A 196 -15.54 -13.84 -5.56
C GLY A 196 -15.93 -13.59 -7.01
N THR A 197 -15.76 -12.36 -7.51
CA THR A 197 -16.05 -12.03 -8.92
C THR A 197 -14.80 -12.10 -9.78
N ILE A 198 -13.67 -11.64 -9.26
CA ILE A 198 -12.43 -11.47 -10.04
C ILE A 198 -11.54 -12.72 -9.96
N CYS A 199 -11.55 -13.42 -8.82
CA CYS A 199 -10.70 -14.58 -8.56
C CYS A 199 -11.51 -15.84 -8.25
N ALA A 200 -12.71 -15.95 -8.81
CA ALA A 200 -13.57 -17.11 -8.63
C ALA A 200 -12.84 -18.43 -8.98
N PRO A 201 -13.22 -19.58 -8.37
CA PRO A 201 -12.60 -20.87 -8.61
C PRO A 201 -12.76 -21.43 -10.03
#